data_AF-A0A8S3TI49-F1
#
_entry.id   AF-A0A8S3TI49-F1
#
_cell.length_a   1.000
_cell.length_b   1.000
_cell.length_c   1.000
_cell.angle_alpha   90.00
_cell.angle_beta   90.00
_cell.angle_gamma   90.00
#
_symmetry.space_group_name_H-M   'P 1'
#
loop_
_entity.id
_entity.type
_entity.pdbx_description
1 polymer ?
#
loop_
_entity_poly.entity_id
_entity_poly.type
_entity_poly.pdbx_seq_one_letter_code
_entity_poly.pdbx_strand_id
1 'polypeptide(L)'
;MTFDTPERPLHRRPIQDRKLDGIFQRLSTLEKNQTDIKNNQQVIMTMLSTTIQLLQGNSTSTCSPTNQSSIYTCQPVNTNSEAYPIYDVPEIYRINMIDLNYMPKHSNCPGHLATKLVDRLFPELFTTEQLRLQYSYHGGGKCNKSELPHDRKCIMQRYILHFYPSLSDPRVWKDAIVPRINEYLRRPAKQSV
;
A
#
# COMPACT_ATOMS: atom_id res chain seq x y z
N MET A 1 43.43 66.80 20.88
CA MET A 1 43.38 65.58 20.04
C MET A 1 42.40 64.62 20.70
N THR A 2 41.15 64.66 20.25
CA THR A 2 40.05 63.84 20.76
C THR A 2 39.82 62.66 19.81
N PHE A 3 39.81 61.44 20.35
CA PHE A 3 39.46 60.22 19.63
C PHE A 3 37.94 60.06 19.65
N ASP A 4 37.29 60.07 18.48
CA ASP A 4 35.91 59.62 18.32
C ASP A 4 35.92 58.20 17.74
N THR A 5 35.26 57.28 18.43
CA THR A 5 35.00 55.92 17.97
C THR A 5 33.57 55.86 17.43
N PRO A 6 33.29 55.29 16.24
CA PRO A 6 31.92 55.18 15.76
C PRO A 6 31.22 53.97 16.39
N GLU A 7 30.10 54.22 17.08
CA GLU A 7 29.20 53.18 17.55
C GLU A 7 28.52 52.43 16.39
N ARG A 8 28.39 51.11 16.54
CA ARG A 8 27.68 50.21 15.62
C ARG A 8 26.19 50.13 16.02
N PRO A 9 25.22 50.34 15.11
CA PRO A 9 23.81 50.22 15.48
C PRO A 9 23.38 48.76 15.60
N LEU A 10 22.96 48.36 16.81
CA LEU A 10 22.25 47.10 17.06
C LEU A 10 20.78 47.25 16.62
N HIS A 11 20.45 46.75 15.41
CA HIS A 11 19.06 46.66 14.97
C HIS A 11 18.37 45.43 15.62
N ARG A 12 17.84 45.60 16.84
CA ARG A 12 16.84 44.66 17.39
C ARG A 12 15.49 44.97 16.75
N ARG A 13 14.91 43.98 16.05
CA ARG A 13 13.53 44.09 15.59
C ARG A 13 12.57 44.19 16.78
N PRO A 14 11.50 45.01 16.71
CA PRO A 14 10.53 45.15 17.80
C PRO A 14 9.83 43.82 18.12
N ILE A 15 9.60 43.56 19.40
CA ILE A 15 8.98 42.33 19.92
C ILE A 15 7.55 42.11 19.38
N GLN A 16 6.89 43.16 18.89
CA GLN A 16 5.53 43.12 18.35
C GLN A 16 5.40 42.30 17.05
N ASP A 17 6.44 42.27 16.19
CA ASP A 17 6.40 41.56 14.91
C ASP A 17 6.36 40.03 15.09
N ARG A 18 7.08 39.49 16.08
CA ARG A 18 7.11 38.04 16.34
C ARG A 18 5.75 37.48 16.76
N LYS A 19 4.94 38.30 17.44
CA LYS A 19 3.59 37.89 17.87
C LYS A 19 2.63 37.85 16.68
N LEU A 20 2.79 38.77 15.72
CA LEU A 20 2.04 38.78 14.46
C LEU A 20 2.44 37.60 13.58
N ASP A 21 3.73 37.29 13.44
CA ASP A 21 4.20 36.12 12.68
C ASP A 21 3.59 34.81 13.19
N GLY A 22 3.53 34.63 14.51
CA GLY A 22 2.90 33.47 15.13
C GLY A 22 1.39 33.36 14.88
N ILE A 23 0.70 34.51 14.74
CA ILE A 23 -0.72 34.55 14.37
C ILE A 23 -0.89 34.15 12.90
N PHE A 24 -0.10 34.71 11.99
CA PHE A 24 -0.16 34.35 10.56
C PHE A 24 0.13 32.87 10.32
N GLN A 25 1.10 32.30 11.02
CA GLN A 25 1.43 30.88 10.87
C GLN A 25 0.31 29.96 11.39
N ARG A 26 -0.37 30.37 12.48
CA ARG A 26 -1.58 29.68 12.97
C ARG A 26 -2.74 29.78 12.00
N LEU A 27 -3.00 30.96 11.43
CA LEU A 27 -4.04 31.15 10.40
C LEU A 27 -3.78 30.26 9.18
N SER A 28 -2.55 30.23 8.66
CA SER A 28 -2.19 29.35 7.54
C SER A 28 -2.37 27.86 7.87
N THR A 29 -2.07 27.45 9.10
CA THR A 29 -2.28 26.06 9.53
C THR A 29 -3.77 25.71 9.64
N LEU A 30 -4.59 26.64 10.14
CA LEU A 30 -6.04 26.48 10.20
C LEU A 30 -6.65 26.40 8.80
N GLU A 31 -6.18 27.21 7.85
CA GLU A 31 -6.64 27.16 6.45
C GLU A 31 -6.31 25.84 5.76
N LYS A 32 -5.09 25.31 5.98
CA LYS A 32 -4.70 23.99 5.48
C LYS A 32 -5.56 22.88 6.09
N ASN A 33 -5.71 22.87 7.40
CA ASN A 33 -6.56 21.90 8.10
C ASN A 33 -8.02 21.98 7.60
N GLN A 34 -8.53 23.20 7.36
CA GLN A 34 -9.87 23.40 6.81
C GLN A 34 -10.00 22.85 5.38
N THR A 35 -8.95 22.96 4.57
CA THR A 35 -8.89 22.43 3.21
C THR A 35 -8.82 20.90 3.22
N ASP A 36 -8.02 20.32 4.11
CA ASP A 36 -7.92 18.87 4.28
C ASP A 36 -9.25 18.27 4.76
N ILE A 37 -9.94 18.95 5.68
CA ILE A 37 -11.29 18.55 6.11
C ILE A 37 -12.27 18.58 4.94
N LYS A 38 -12.26 19.65 4.12
CA LYS A 38 -13.12 19.76 2.94
C LYS A 38 -12.81 18.67 1.90
N ASN A 39 -11.55 18.38 1.64
CA ASN A 39 -11.12 17.33 0.72
C ASN A 39 -11.57 15.94 1.23
N ASN A 40 -11.39 15.67 2.51
CA ASN A 40 -11.84 14.41 3.13
C ASN A 40 -13.35 14.28 3.08
N GLN A 41 -14.10 15.36 3.35
CA GLN A 41 -15.55 15.39 3.19
C GLN A 41 -15.97 15.13 1.73
N GLN A 42 -15.27 15.70 0.75
CA GLN A 42 -15.56 15.48 -0.66
C GLN A 42 -15.32 14.02 -1.08
N VAL A 43 -14.26 13.38 -0.58
CA VAL A 43 -14.00 11.96 -0.81
C VAL A 43 -15.12 11.11 -0.20
N ILE A 44 -15.53 11.40 1.03
CA ILE A 44 -16.63 10.69 1.70
C ILE A 44 -17.94 10.86 0.91
N MET A 45 -18.28 12.08 0.50
CA MET A 45 -19.47 12.37 -0.30
C MET A 45 -19.44 11.64 -1.66
N THR A 46 -18.27 11.56 -2.30
CA THR A 46 -18.10 10.84 -3.57
C THR A 46 -18.33 9.34 -3.37
N MET A 47 -17.73 8.74 -2.33
CA MET A 47 -17.91 7.32 -2.03
C MET A 47 -19.36 6.98 -1.68
N LEU A 48 -20.05 7.84 -0.90
CA LEU A 48 -21.47 7.67 -0.59
C LEU A 48 -22.33 7.77 -1.86
N SER A 49 -22.08 8.74 -2.73
CA SER A 49 -22.79 8.90 -4.00
C SER A 49 -22.63 7.67 -4.91
N THR A 50 -21.40 7.19 -5.09
CA THR A 50 -21.12 5.98 -5.88
C THR A 50 -21.79 4.75 -5.28
N THR A 51 -21.81 4.62 -3.96
CA THR A 51 -22.49 3.51 -3.28
C THR A 51 -24.00 3.56 -3.49
N ILE A 52 -24.60 4.75 -3.44
CA ILE A 52 -26.04 4.93 -3.72
C ILE A 52 -26.35 4.61 -5.19
N GLN A 53 -25.52 5.04 -6.14
CA GLN A 53 -25.69 4.70 -7.56
C GLN A 53 -25.61 3.18 -7.81
N LEU A 54 -24.70 2.49 -7.13
CA LEU A 54 -24.58 1.02 -7.21
C LEU A 54 -25.78 0.30 -6.59
N LEU A 55 -26.38 0.83 -5.53
CA LEU A 55 -27.58 0.27 -4.90
C LEU A 55 -28.86 0.55 -5.71
N GLN A 56 -28.89 1.59 -6.53
CA GLN A 56 -30.07 2.01 -7.30
C GLN A 56 -30.18 1.37 -8.70
N GLY A 57 -29.24 0.51 -9.12
CA GLY A 57 -29.37 -0.27 -10.35
C GLY A 57 -29.54 0.55 -11.65
N ASN A 58 -29.21 1.83 -11.65
CA ASN A 58 -29.37 2.68 -12.82
C ASN A 58 -28.22 2.49 -13.80
N SER A 59 -28.55 1.77 -14.87
CA SER A 59 -27.70 1.54 -16.04
C SER A 59 -27.64 2.82 -16.87
N THR A 60 -26.57 3.61 -16.76
CA THR A 60 -26.16 4.49 -17.86
C THR A 60 -24.91 3.90 -18.51
N SER A 61 -25.18 3.06 -19.49
CA SER A 61 -24.22 2.53 -20.45
C SER A 61 -23.60 3.65 -21.29
N THR A 62 -22.27 3.74 -21.26
CA THR A 62 -21.51 4.12 -22.46
C THR A 62 -20.39 3.11 -22.63
N CYS A 63 -20.55 2.28 -23.65
CA CYS A 63 -19.65 1.23 -24.07
C CYS A 63 -18.34 1.78 -24.64
N SER A 64 -17.23 1.16 -24.27
CA SER A 64 -16.05 1.00 -25.13
C SER A 64 -15.39 -0.35 -24.80
N PRO A 65 -14.82 -1.05 -25.80
CA PRO A 65 -14.72 -2.50 -25.78
C PRO A 65 -13.37 -2.99 -25.22
N THR A 66 -13.35 -4.29 -24.89
CA THR A 66 -12.16 -5.16 -24.82
C THR A 66 -11.42 -5.21 -23.49
N ASN A 67 -11.78 -6.18 -22.64
CA ASN A 67 -10.99 -7.41 -22.51
C ASN A 67 -11.71 -8.37 -21.56
N GLN A 68 -11.78 -9.64 -21.96
CA GLN A 68 -12.14 -10.74 -21.08
C GLN A 68 -11.04 -10.88 -20.02
N SER A 69 -11.24 -10.28 -18.85
CA SER A 69 -10.56 -10.68 -17.62
C SER A 69 -11.65 -11.03 -16.61
N SER A 70 -11.86 -12.33 -16.48
CA SER A 70 -12.75 -12.91 -15.49
C SER A 70 -12.41 -12.37 -14.11
N ILE A 71 -13.38 -11.62 -13.57
CA ILE A 71 -13.56 -11.08 -12.24
C ILE A 71 -12.81 -11.87 -11.14
N TYR A 72 -11.58 -11.47 -10.81
CA TYR A 72 -10.94 -11.79 -9.52
C TYR A 72 -11.13 -10.60 -8.56
N THR A 73 -12.37 -10.16 -8.34
CA THR A 73 -12.63 -9.23 -7.25
C THR A 73 -12.54 -10.00 -5.94
N CYS A 74 -11.47 -9.79 -5.17
CA CYS A 74 -11.42 -10.14 -3.76
C CYS A 74 -12.41 -9.26 -2.99
N GLN A 75 -13.67 -9.69 -2.94
CA GLN A 75 -14.68 -9.09 -2.07
C GLN A 75 -14.35 -9.42 -0.60
N PRO A 76 -14.50 -8.48 0.34
CA PRO A 76 -14.36 -8.78 1.76
C PRO A 76 -15.51 -9.67 2.20
N VAL A 77 -15.24 -10.96 2.43
CA VAL A 77 -16.22 -11.91 2.96
C VAL A 77 -16.34 -11.70 4.46
N ASN A 78 -17.58 -11.51 4.92
CA ASN A 78 -17.93 -11.24 6.31
C ASN A 78 -17.36 -12.29 7.27
N THR A 79 -16.83 -11.78 8.37
CA THR A 79 -16.16 -12.50 9.45
C THR A 79 -17.09 -13.48 10.15
N ASN A 80 -16.83 -14.78 10.00
CA ASN A 80 -17.11 -15.81 11.00
C ASN A 80 -16.26 -17.04 10.70
N SER A 81 -15.13 -17.18 11.41
CA SER A 81 -14.42 -18.43 11.76
C SER A 81 -14.41 -19.60 10.76
N GLU A 82 -14.24 -19.36 9.47
CA GLU A 82 -13.88 -20.40 8.50
C GLU A 82 -12.60 -19.97 7.78
N ALA A 83 -11.66 -20.91 7.65
CA ALA A 83 -10.40 -20.68 6.96
C ALA A 83 -10.67 -20.02 5.60
N TYR A 84 -9.98 -18.93 5.27
CA TYR A 84 -10.19 -18.24 4.00
C TYR A 84 -10.10 -19.26 2.86
N PRO A 85 -11.18 -19.44 2.10
CA PRO A 85 -11.24 -20.54 1.15
C PRO A 85 -10.25 -20.32 0.01
N ILE A 86 -9.34 -21.29 -0.18
CA ILE A 86 -8.43 -21.34 -1.32
C ILE A 86 -9.16 -22.03 -2.48
N TYR A 87 -10.26 -21.42 -2.93
CA TYR A 87 -10.97 -21.86 -4.12
C TYR A 87 -10.55 -20.99 -5.32
N ASP A 88 -10.72 -21.54 -6.51
CA ASP A 88 -10.52 -20.85 -7.79
C ASP A 88 -9.12 -20.25 -8.01
N VAL A 89 -8.09 -20.86 -7.42
CA VAL A 89 -6.70 -20.57 -7.78
C VAL A 89 -6.38 -21.33 -9.07
N PRO A 90 -5.89 -20.66 -10.13
CA PRO A 90 -5.46 -21.32 -11.36
C PRO A 90 -4.48 -22.46 -11.07
N GLU A 91 -4.54 -23.54 -11.85
CA GLU A 91 -3.75 -24.76 -11.60
C GLU A 91 -2.24 -24.48 -11.52
N ILE A 92 -1.74 -23.57 -12.34
CA ILE A 92 -0.34 -23.13 -12.35
C ILE A 92 0.13 -22.50 -11.02
N TYR A 93 -0.80 -22.03 -10.19
CA TYR A 93 -0.54 -21.40 -8.88
C TYR A 93 -1.06 -22.26 -7.71
N ARG A 94 -1.49 -23.49 -7.98
CA ARG A 94 -2.01 -24.39 -6.94
C ARG A 94 -0.86 -24.99 -6.14
N ILE A 95 -0.95 -24.87 -4.82
CA ILE A 95 -0.05 -25.55 -3.88
C ILE A 95 -0.83 -26.73 -3.28
N ASN A 96 -0.21 -27.91 -3.24
CA ASN A 96 -0.79 -29.08 -2.56
C ASN A 96 -0.98 -28.76 -1.07
N MET A 97 -2.10 -29.20 -0.47
CA MET A 97 -2.38 -29.08 0.96
C MET A 97 -1.25 -29.58 1.86
N ILE A 98 -0.52 -30.64 1.47
CA ILE A 98 0.62 -31.15 2.24
C ILE A 98 1.73 -30.09 2.33
N ASP A 99 2.16 -29.56 1.19
CA ASP A 99 3.20 -28.53 1.11
C ASP A 99 2.74 -27.24 1.80
N LEU A 100 1.48 -26.86 1.52
CA LEU A 100 0.88 -25.64 2.05
C LEU A 100 0.86 -25.66 3.59
N ASN A 101 0.48 -26.78 4.20
CA ASN A 101 0.49 -26.95 5.66
C ASN A 101 1.89 -27.01 6.27
N TYR A 102 2.91 -27.28 5.46
CA TYR A 102 4.30 -27.26 5.90
C TYR A 102 4.87 -25.83 5.91
N MET A 103 4.46 -24.95 4.99
CA MET A 103 5.05 -23.60 4.85
C MET A 103 5.01 -22.74 6.12
N PRO A 104 3.91 -22.65 6.90
CA PRO A 104 3.87 -21.88 8.14
C PRO A 104 4.80 -22.42 9.22
N LYS A 105 5.02 -23.74 9.29
CA LYS A 105 5.91 -24.38 10.28
C LYS A 105 7.36 -23.95 10.14
N HIS A 106 7.75 -23.49 8.96
CA HIS A 106 9.09 -22.96 8.67
C HIS A 106 9.11 -21.45 8.55
N SER A 107 8.08 -20.75 9.03
CA SER A 107 7.93 -19.30 8.88
C SER A 107 7.72 -18.64 10.24
N ASN A 108 8.68 -17.82 10.66
CA ASN A 108 8.64 -17.17 11.97
C ASN A 108 7.62 -16.02 12.07
N CYS A 109 7.11 -15.53 10.94
CA CYS A 109 6.08 -14.50 10.90
C CYS A 109 5.33 -14.52 9.55
N PRO A 110 4.15 -13.88 9.45
CA PRO A 110 3.37 -13.86 8.21
C PRO A 110 4.12 -13.26 7.02
N GLY A 111 4.97 -12.26 7.27
CA GLY A 111 5.82 -11.68 6.24
C GLY A 111 6.87 -12.64 5.69
N HIS A 112 7.39 -13.57 6.50
CA HIS A 112 8.31 -14.62 6.04
C HIS A 112 7.55 -15.71 5.25
N LEU A 113 6.33 -16.06 5.67
CA LEU A 113 5.48 -16.93 4.85
C LEU A 113 5.22 -16.28 3.48
N ALA A 114 4.93 -14.98 3.45
CA ALA A 114 4.66 -14.24 2.24
C ALA A 114 5.82 -14.28 1.23
N THR A 115 7.07 -14.14 1.69
CA THR A 115 8.23 -14.25 0.79
C THR A 115 8.37 -15.66 0.22
N LYS A 116 8.15 -16.71 1.03
CA LYS A 116 8.16 -18.09 0.55
C LYS A 116 7.05 -18.38 -0.46
N LEU A 117 5.88 -17.79 -0.27
CA LEU A 117 4.77 -17.88 -1.22
C LEU A 117 5.13 -17.20 -2.54
N VAL A 118 5.79 -16.03 -2.50
CA VAL A 118 6.25 -15.37 -3.73
C VAL A 118 7.25 -16.23 -4.51
N ASP A 119 8.20 -16.87 -3.84
CA ASP A 119 9.12 -17.81 -4.52
C ASP A 119 8.39 -18.99 -5.16
N ARG A 120 7.42 -19.54 -4.43
CA ARG A 120 6.70 -20.75 -4.85
C ARG A 120 5.67 -20.50 -5.95
N LEU A 121 5.00 -19.35 -5.89
CA LEU A 121 3.90 -18.98 -6.78
C LEU A 121 4.39 -18.22 -8.01
N PHE A 122 5.43 -17.39 -7.87
CA PHE A 122 5.90 -16.51 -8.93
C PHE A 122 7.40 -16.70 -9.23
N PRO A 123 7.86 -17.93 -9.50
CA PRO A 123 9.28 -18.20 -9.76
C PRO A 123 9.82 -17.41 -10.96
N GLU A 124 8.95 -17.03 -11.91
CA GLU A 124 9.30 -16.19 -13.06
C GLU A 124 9.85 -14.81 -12.67
N LEU A 125 9.55 -14.32 -11.46
CA LEU A 125 10.09 -13.05 -10.96
C LEU A 125 11.59 -13.12 -10.67
N PHE A 126 12.13 -14.32 -10.44
CA PHE A 126 13.51 -14.56 -9.97
C PHE A 126 14.40 -15.21 -11.03
N THR A 127 13.99 -15.16 -12.30
CA THR A 127 14.79 -15.62 -13.43
C THR A 127 16.00 -14.70 -13.68
N THR A 128 16.83 -15.07 -14.65
CA THR A 128 17.98 -14.26 -15.11
C THR A 128 17.58 -12.86 -15.57
N GLU A 129 16.33 -12.67 -16.02
CA GLU A 129 15.77 -11.36 -16.41
C GLU A 129 15.44 -10.45 -15.22
N GLN A 130 15.45 -10.99 -13.99
CA GLN A 130 15.23 -10.27 -12.74
C GLN A 130 13.97 -9.39 -12.73
N LEU A 131 12.87 -9.90 -13.30
CA LEU A 131 11.58 -9.18 -13.38
C LEU A 131 11.13 -8.59 -12.04
N ARG A 132 11.43 -9.25 -10.91
CA ARG A 132 11.20 -8.72 -9.55
C ARG A 132 11.69 -7.28 -9.34
N LEU A 133 12.77 -6.85 -9.99
CA LEU A 133 13.33 -5.51 -9.82
C LEU A 133 12.45 -4.41 -10.42
N GLN A 134 11.66 -4.77 -11.44
CA GLN A 134 10.73 -3.88 -12.12
C GLN A 134 9.48 -3.60 -11.29
N TYR A 135 9.21 -4.42 -10.27
CA TYR A 135 7.99 -4.34 -9.47
C TYR A 135 8.21 -3.87 -8.03
N SER A 136 7.18 -3.22 -7.48
CA SER A 136 6.94 -3.09 -6.05
C SER A 136 5.46 -3.40 -5.76
N TYR A 137 5.10 -3.59 -4.50
CA TYR A 137 3.75 -3.99 -4.13
C TYR A 137 2.66 -3.02 -4.60
N HIS A 138 2.94 -1.70 -4.60
CA HIS A 138 2.02 -0.64 -5.03
C HIS A 138 2.55 0.19 -6.22
N GLY A 139 3.68 -0.20 -6.81
CA GLY A 139 4.38 0.60 -7.82
C GLY A 139 5.09 1.84 -7.26
N GLY A 140 5.57 2.69 -8.17
CA GLY A 140 6.16 3.99 -7.89
C GLY A 140 7.58 3.97 -7.30
N GLY A 141 7.87 4.95 -6.45
CA GLY A 141 9.19 5.18 -5.84
C GLY A 141 10.20 5.83 -6.78
N LYS A 142 11.45 6.02 -6.31
CA LYS A 142 12.53 6.70 -7.05
C LYS A 142 12.94 6.01 -8.37
N CYS A 143 12.52 4.76 -8.57
CA CYS A 143 12.85 3.96 -9.74
C CYS A 143 11.65 3.73 -10.68
N ASN A 144 10.51 4.41 -10.46
CA ASN A 144 9.29 4.26 -11.27
C ASN A 144 8.88 2.79 -11.47
N LYS A 145 8.88 2.01 -10.39
CA LYS A 145 8.54 0.58 -10.46
C LYS A 145 7.08 0.39 -10.81
N SER A 146 6.78 -0.67 -11.55
CA SER A 146 5.41 -1.09 -11.80
C SER A 146 4.79 -1.68 -10.54
N GLU A 147 3.47 -1.56 -10.41
CA GLU A 147 2.73 -2.27 -9.37
C GLU A 147 2.73 -3.77 -9.66
N LEU A 148 2.93 -4.58 -8.62
CA LEU A 148 2.81 -6.03 -8.75
C LEU A 148 1.40 -6.38 -9.24
N PRO A 149 1.26 -7.24 -10.28
CA PRO A 149 -0.05 -7.54 -10.85
C PRO A 149 -1.09 -7.93 -9.80
N HIS A 150 -2.31 -7.43 -9.96
CA HIS A 150 -3.40 -7.62 -9.00
C HIS A 150 -3.63 -9.10 -8.69
N ASP A 151 -3.68 -9.95 -9.72
CA ASP A 151 -3.90 -11.40 -9.56
C ASP A 151 -2.84 -12.05 -8.67
N ARG A 152 -1.57 -11.66 -8.81
CA ARG A 152 -0.48 -12.15 -7.95
C ARG A 152 -0.68 -11.75 -6.50
N LYS A 153 -1.09 -10.50 -6.25
CA LYS A 153 -1.41 -10.03 -4.89
C LYS A 153 -2.59 -10.80 -4.29
N CYS A 154 -3.64 -11.02 -5.09
CA CYS A 154 -4.85 -11.73 -4.66
C CYS A 154 -4.59 -13.19 -4.32
N ILE A 155 -3.87 -13.91 -5.18
CA ILE A 155 -3.50 -15.31 -4.94
C ILE A 155 -2.66 -15.42 -3.67
N MET A 156 -1.62 -14.58 -3.54
CA MET A 156 -0.80 -14.55 -2.33
C MET A 156 -1.62 -14.24 -1.07
N GLN A 157 -2.54 -13.28 -1.16
CA GLN A 157 -3.41 -12.90 -0.05
C GLN A 157 -4.32 -14.05 0.41
N ARG A 158 -4.92 -14.81 -0.52
CA ARG A 158 -5.74 -15.98 -0.17
C ARG A 158 -4.96 -17.01 0.65
N TYR A 159 -3.74 -17.35 0.23
CA TYR A 159 -2.89 -18.30 0.95
C TYR A 159 -2.45 -17.79 2.33
N ILE A 160 -2.16 -16.49 2.46
CA ILE A 160 -1.75 -15.92 3.75
C ILE A 160 -2.93 -15.86 4.72
N LEU A 161 -4.10 -15.40 4.25
CA LEU A 161 -5.30 -15.28 5.07
C LEU A 161 -5.84 -16.63 5.55
N HIS A 162 -5.54 -17.72 4.82
CA HIS A 162 -5.85 -19.08 5.27
C HIS A 162 -5.21 -19.41 6.62
N PHE A 163 -3.98 -18.92 6.88
CA PHE A 163 -3.24 -19.16 8.12
C PHE A 163 -3.31 -17.99 9.11
N TYR A 164 -3.48 -16.77 8.61
CA TYR A 164 -3.48 -15.54 9.41
C TYR A 164 -4.70 -14.68 9.10
N PRO A 165 -5.93 -15.08 9.52
CA PRO A 165 -7.15 -14.32 9.23
C PRO A 165 -7.15 -12.88 9.78
N SER A 166 -6.36 -12.60 10.83
CA SER A 166 -6.19 -11.27 11.40
C SER A 166 -5.55 -10.26 10.44
N LEU A 167 -4.92 -10.73 9.36
CA LEU A 167 -4.37 -9.89 8.29
C LEU A 167 -5.42 -9.44 7.28
N SER A 168 -6.71 -9.73 7.50
CA SER A 168 -7.81 -9.21 6.68
C SER A 168 -7.95 -7.68 6.80
N ASP A 169 -7.53 -7.07 7.91
CA ASP A 169 -7.45 -5.60 8.03
C ASP A 169 -6.34 -5.07 7.10
N PRO A 170 -6.67 -4.19 6.13
CA PRO A 170 -5.71 -3.61 5.19
C PRO A 170 -4.54 -2.89 5.86
N ARG A 171 -4.73 -2.31 7.05
CA ARG A 171 -3.66 -1.62 7.79
C ARG A 171 -2.65 -2.63 8.33
N VAL A 172 -3.13 -3.70 8.96
CA VAL A 172 -2.25 -4.77 9.48
C VAL A 172 -1.53 -5.48 8.33
N TRP A 173 -2.23 -5.71 7.21
CA TRP A 173 -1.60 -6.21 5.98
C TRP A 173 -0.51 -5.29 5.46
N LYS A 174 -0.80 -3.99 5.35
CA LYS A 174 0.16 -2.98 4.90
C LYS A 174 1.39 -2.93 5.78
N ASP A 175 1.27 -3.09 7.09
CA ASP A 175 2.41 -3.02 8.00
C ASP A 175 3.21 -4.34 8.04
N ALA A 176 2.53 -5.48 7.99
CA ALA A 176 3.17 -6.79 8.14
C ALA A 176 3.73 -7.37 6.83
N ILE A 177 3.03 -7.19 5.71
CA ILE A 177 3.29 -7.90 4.44
C ILE A 177 4.02 -7.00 3.44
N VAL A 178 3.51 -5.80 3.19
CA VAL A 178 4.00 -4.94 2.10
C VAL A 178 5.50 -4.62 2.21
N PRO A 179 6.05 -4.22 3.38
CA PRO A 179 7.48 -3.96 3.53
C PRO A 179 8.32 -5.21 3.27
N ARG A 180 7.84 -6.38 3.69
CA ARG A 180 8.57 -7.65 3.54
C ARG A 180 8.64 -8.07 2.07
N ILE A 181 7.54 -7.96 1.34
CA ILE A 181 7.51 -8.23 -0.10
C ILE A 181 8.40 -7.23 -0.86
N ASN A 182 8.28 -5.93 -0.58
CA ASN A 182 9.10 -4.92 -1.26
C ASN A 182 10.60 -5.13 -1.01
N GLU A 183 10.98 -5.42 0.23
CA GLU A 183 12.36 -5.74 0.57
C GLU A 183 12.82 -7.02 -0.14
N TYR A 184 11.97 -8.05 -0.18
CA TYR A 184 12.29 -9.31 -0.83
C TYR A 184 12.52 -9.15 -2.34
N LEU A 185 11.63 -8.45 -3.04
CA LEU A 185 11.76 -8.18 -4.47
C LEU A 185 13.01 -7.35 -4.82
N ARG A 186 13.48 -6.50 -3.89
CA ARG A 186 14.66 -5.65 -4.08
C ARG A 186 15.97 -6.41 -3.84
N ARG A 187 16.00 -7.36 -2.91
CA ARG A 187 17.24 -8.07 -2.54
C ARG A 187 17.82 -8.82 -3.74
N PRO A 188 19.13 -8.69 -4.02
CA PRO A 188 19.77 -9.55 -5.00
C PRO A 188 19.63 -11.01 -4.56
N ALA A 189 19.37 -11.91 -5.52
CA ALA A 189 19.37 -13.33 -5.24
C ALA A 189 20.73 -13.67 -4.59
N LYS A 190 20.71 -14.34 -3.43
CA LYS A 190 21.95 -14.86 -2.85
C LYS A 190 22.55 -15.81 -3.88
N GLN A 191 23.63 -15.42 -4.53
CA GLN A 191 24.51 -16.37 -5.20
C GLN A 191 25.04 -17.27 -4.08
N SER A 192 24.50 -18.49 -3.95
CA SER A 192 25.24 -19.56 -3.30
C SER A 192 26.42 -19.85 -4.22
N VAL A 193 27.57 -19.29 -3.86
CA VAL A 193 28.89 -19.69 -4.38
C VAL A 193 29.16 -21.11 -3.91
#